data_AF-A0A165UAK3-F1
#
_entry.id   AF-A0A165UAK3-F1
#
_cell.length_a   1.000
_cell.length_b   1.000
_cell.length_c   1.000
_cell.angle_alpha   90.00
_cell.angle_beta   90.00
_cell.angle_gamma   90.00
#
_symmetry.space_group_name_H-M   'P 1'
#
loop_
_entity.id
_entity.type
_entity.pdbx_description
1 polymer ?
#
loop_
_entity_poly.entity_id
_entity_poly.type
_entity_poly.pdbx_seq_one_letter_code
_entity_poly.pdbx_strand_id
1 'polypeptide(L)'
;MFDIESGVSVSWLPAELYDTILREIWSSSLSPEDRVQLLVTLPLVNKAWLSIFAPIVMTDVYIATPKYGLHYIQLLRETPVRESKSLWTAATAAAASRSRSLTFHIHGDSTLFPVQIYRATNAMGDTFVSTLYTIAGLGFLPNLHRLSIEYENWGFDDLFDHYRLIAFPQQITHLNLKYSYNAKFPSLSLSLKEYLRGSYVRHRCSKCRLHSIRSISLDGVPVEFVRDILGLCPNTETLEVSTTLAESLERLHPLSETVHTIVLRNTEGATRDAQLDSMLAKSILQCCFPSLRIVMERDMDRQACKRIGGLSYSHSLEILRPRAVQKL
;
A
#
# COMPACT_ATOMS: atom_id res chain seq x y z
N MET A 1 -53.47 5.63 -28.41
CA MET A 1 -53.11 5.77 -26.99
C MET A 1 -52.25 4.56 -26.68
N PHE A 2 -50.94 4.69 -26.88
CA PHE A 2 -49.98 3.61 -26.66
C PHE A 2 -49.34 3.83 -25.30
N ASP A 3 -49.61 2.93 -24.37
CA ASP A 3 -48.88 2.83 -23.12
C ASP A 3 -47.43 2.46 -23.42
N ILE A 4 -46.52 3.37 -23.09
CA ILE A 4 -45.10 3.11 -23.07
C ILE A 4 -44.84 2.40 -21.74
N GLU A 5 -44.88 1.06 -21.75
CA GLU A 5 -44.32 0.27 -20.67
C GLU A 5 -42.83 0.63 -20.54
N SER A 6 -42.53 1.37 -19.48
CA SER A 6 -41.17 1.64 -19.03
C SER A 6 -40.47 0.30 -18.77
N GLY A 7 -39.69 -0.15 -19.76
CA GLY A 7 -38.85 -1.33 -19.66
C GLY A 7 -37.85 -1.18 -18.52
N VAL A 8 -38.22 -1.68 -17.34
CA VAL A 8 -37.25 -1.94 -16.28
C VAL A 8 -36.36 -3.05 -16.81
N SER A 9 -35.15 -2.69 -17.22
CA SER A 9 -34.07 -3.64 -17.45
C SER A 9 -33.84 -4.38 -16.14
N VAL A 10 -34.49 -5.54 -15.98
CA VAL A 10 -34.26 -6.44 -14.87
C VAL A 10 -32.86 -7.00 -15.09
N SER A 11 -31.91 -6.56 -14.28
CA SER A 11 -30.58 -7.16 -14.22
C SER A 11 -30.76 -8.66 -13.94
N TRP A 12 -30.31 -9.50 -14.87
CA TRP A 12 -30.41 -10.97 -14.77
C TRP A 12 -29.62 -11.56 -13.59
N LEU A 13 -28.77 -10.77 -12.94
CA LEU A 13 -27.93 -11.18 -11.82
C LEU A 13 -28.44 -10.56 -10.50
N PRO A 14 -28.49 -11.32 -9.39
CA PRO A 14 -28.75 -10.78 -8.06
C PRO A 14 -27.72 -9.71 -7.63
N ALA A 15 -28.16 -8.75 -6.81
CA ALA A 15 -27.33 -7.64 -6.31
C ALA A 15 -26.11 -8.12 -5.52
N GLU A 16 -26.24 -9.23 -4.81
CA GLU A 16 -25.21 -9.86 -3.99
C GLU A 16 -24.04 -10.36 -4.83
N LEU A 17 -24.33 -10.86 -6.04
CA LEU A 17 -23.30 -11.31 -6.97
C LEU A 17 -22.55 -10.14 -7.58
N TYR A 18 -23.23 -9.02 -7.90
CA TYR A 18 -22.55 -7.81 -8.32
C TYR A 18 -21.61 -7.28 -7.24
N ASP A 19 -22.06 -7.21 -5.97
CA ASP A 19 -21.21 -6.79 -4.85
C ASP A 19 -19.97 -7.68 -4.69
N THR A 20 -20.16 -9.00 -4.74
CA THR A 20 -19.06 -9.97 -4.62
C THR A 20 -18.04 -9.81 -5.75
N ILE A 21 -18.50 -9.76 -7.01
CA ILE A 21 -17.65 -9.61 -8.19
C ILE A 21 -16.88 -8.28 -8.13
N LEU A 22 -17.57 -7.18 -7.81
CA LEU A 22 -16.96 -5.86 -7.76
C LEU A 22 -15.93 -5.73 -6.64
N ARG A 23 -16.17 -6.35 -5.48
CA ARG A 23 -15.18 -6.41 -4.39
C ARG A 23 -13.95 -7.19 -4.79
N GLU A 24 -14.14 -8.34 -5.43
CA GLU A 24 -13.03 -9.19 -5.89
C GLU A 24 -12.18 -8.48 -6.96
N ILE A 25 -12.84 -7.83 -7.92
CA ILE A 25 -12.14 -7.03 -8.93
C ILE A 25 -11.37 -5.89 -8.25
N TRP A 26 -12.01 -5.14 -7.33
CA TRP A 26 -11.38 -3.98 -6.69
C TRP A 26 -10.20 -4.35 -5.77
N SER A 27 -10.30 -5.50 -5.10
CA SER A 27 -9.26 -6.04 -4.21
C SER A 27 -8.10 -6.69 -4.97
N SER A 28 -8.30 -7.05 -6.24
CA SER A 28 -7.26 -7.68 -7.07
C SER A 28 -6.09 -6.74 -7.40
N SER A 29 -4.99 -7.34 -7.86
CA SER A 29 -3.77 -6.64 -8.30
C SER A 29 -3.96 -5.98 -9.67
N LEU A 30 -4.77 -4.93 -9.73
CA LEU A 30 -5.00 -4.11 -10.91
C LEU A 30 -3.87 -3.10 -11.13
N SER A 31 -3.57 -2.80 -12.39
CA SER A 31 -2.72 -1.66 -12.74
C SER A 31 -3.39 -0.33 -12.35
N PRO A 32 -2.62 0.75 -12.13
CA PRO A 32 -3.18 2.08 -11.90
C PRO A 32 -4.14 2.51 -13.01
N GLU A 33 -3.81 2.21 -14.26
CA GLU A 33 -4.64 2.50 -15.44
C GLU A 33 -5.97 1.75 -15.39
N ASP A 34 -5.95 0.45 -15.10
CA ASP A 34 -7.17 -0.36 -14.99
C ASP A 34 -8.05 0.14 -13.85
N ARG A 35 -7.46 0.50 -12.69
CA ARG A 35 -8.21 1.08 -11.56
C ARG A 35 -8.91 2.37 -11.95
N VAL A 36 -8.23 3.26 -12.68
CA VAL A 36 -8.83 4.50 -13.20
C VAL A 36 -9.94 4.17 -14.19
N GLN A 37 -9.74 3.22 -15.09
CA GLN A 37 -10.75 2.82 -16.06
C GLN A 37 -12.00 2.26 -15.36
N LEU A 38 -11.85 1.46 -14.30
CA LEU A 38 -12.99 0.97 -13.51
C LEU A 38 -13.74 2.11 -12.81
N LEU A 39 -13.02 3.07 -12.21
CA LEU A 39 -13.61 4.25 -11.57
C LEU A 39 -14.43 5.10 -12.54
N VAL A 40 -14.07 5.11 -13.83
CA VAL A 40 -14.80 5.88 -14.86
C VAL A 40 -15.92 5.06 -15.49
N THR A 41 -15.67 3.81 -15.83
CA THR A 41 -16.58 3.02 -16.68
C THR A 41 -17.70 2.34 -15.89
N LEU A 42 -17.43 1.76 -14.71
CA LEU A 42 -18.44 1.03 -13.94
C LEU A 42 -19.61 1.91 -13.47
N PRO A 43 -19.40 3.14 -13.00
CA PRO A 43 -20.50 4.08 -12.70
C PRO A 43 -21.46 4.35 -13.86
N LEU A 44 -21.00 4.19 -15.11
CA LEU A 44 -21.76 4.52 -16.32
C LEU A 44 -22.60 3.36 -16.86
N VAL A 45 -22.42 2.14 -16.34
CA VAL A 45 -23.15 0.95 -16.82
C VAL A 45 -24.65 1.10 -16.55
N ASN A 46 -25.02 1.28 -15.27
CA ASN A 46 -26.38 1.65 -14.84
C ASN A 46 -26.38 2.08 -13.36
N LYS A 47 -27.53 2.52 -12.85
CA LYS A 47 -27.70 2.97 -11.45
C LYS A 47 -27.41 1.89 -10.40
N ALA A 48 -27.66 0.60 -10.70
CA ALA A 48 -27.41 -0.49 -9.78
C ALA A 48 -25.90 -0.68 -9.57
N TRP A 49 -25.13 -0.77 -10.67
CA TRP A 49 -23.66 -0.82 -10.62
C TRP A 49 -23.08 0.36 -9.86
N LEU A 50 -23.55 1.58 -10.14
CA LEU A 50 -23.14 2.78 -9.41
C LEU A 50 -23.41 2.66 -7.90
N SER A 51 -24.61 2.22 -7.51
CA SER A 51 -25.01 2.14 -6.10
C SER A 51 -24.23 1.10 -5.29
N ILE A 52 -23.77 0.03 -5.94
CA ILE A 52 -22.98 -1.04 -5.32
C ILE A 52 -21.49 -0.69 -5.34
N PHE A 53 -20.99 -0.17 -6.45
CA PHE A 53 -19.57 0.11 -6.65
C PHE A 53 -19.08 1.30 -5.83
N ALA A 54 -19.87 2.38 -5.72
CA ALA A 54 -19.46 3.58 -5.01
C ALA A 54 -19.09 3.31 -3.53
N PRO A 55 -19.89 2.57 -2.73
CA PRO A 55 -19.48 2.16 -1.39
C PRO A 55 -18.18 1.34 -1.32
N ILE A 56 -17.92 0.49 -2.32
CA ILE A 56 -16.71 -0.35 -2.37
C ILE A 56 -15.47 0.53 -2.54
N VAL A 57 -15.42 1.36 -3.59
CA VAL A 57 -14.26 2.21 -3.88
C VAL A 57 -14.04 3.30 -2.84
N MET A 58 -15.08 3.66 -2.10
CA MET A 58 -14.96 4.63 -1.03
C MET A 58 -14.58 4.03 0.33
N THR A 59 -14.72 2.71 0.49
CA THR A 59 -14.18 1.98 1.65
C THR A 59 -12.67 1.83 1.52
N ASP A 60 -12.20 1.50 0.30
CA ASP A 60 -10.79 1.33 -0.03
C ASP A 60 -10.42 2.28 -1.16
N VAL A 61 -10.10 3.52 -0.79
CA VAL A 61 -9.96 4.64 -1.73
C VAL A 61 -8.63 4.57 -2.46
N TYR A 62 -8.68 4.62 -3.80
CA TYR A 62 -7.49 4.69 -4.65
C TYR A 62 -7.43 6.04 -5.37
N ILE A 63 -6.41 6.86 -5.05
CA ILE A 63 -6.18 8.16 -5.65
C ILE A 63 -5.01 8.06 -6.63
N ALA A 64 -5.37 7.90 -7.90
CA ALA A 64 -4.42 7.75 -9.00
C ALA A 64 -4.00 9.07 -9.66
N THR A 65 -4.78 10.14 -9.48
CA THR A 65 -4.54 11.43 -10.13
C THR A 65 -4.76 12.60 -9.19
N PRO A 66 -4.05 13.73 -9.37
CA PRO A 66 -4.24 14.93 -8.56
C PRO A 66 -5.67 15.46 -8.64
N LYS A 67 -6.25 15.45 -9.85
CA LYS A 67 -7.62 15.92 -10.09
C LYS A 67 -8.64 15.12 -9.27
N TYR A 68 -8.49 13.79 -9.24
CA TYR A 68 -9.36 12.93 -8.45
C TYR A 68 -9.16 13.16 -6.95
N GLY A 69 -7.93 13.34 -6.48
CA GLY A 69 -7.67 13.60 -5.05
C GLY A 69 -8.25 14.94 -4.59
N LEU A 70 -8.15 16.00 -5.41
CA LEU A 70 -8.82 17.27 -5.14
C LEU A 70 -10.34 17.13 -5.11
N HIS A 71 -10.90 16.36 -6.06
CA HIS A 71 -12.33 16.05 -6.07
C HIS A 71 -12.75 15.27 -4.82
N TYR A 72 -11.96 14.28 -4.40
CA TYR A 72 -12.19 13.53 -3.18
C TYR A 72 -12.20 14.43 -1.93
N ILE A 73 -11.24 15.35 -1.80
CA ILE A 73 -11.24 16.35 -0.72
C ILE A 73 -12.52 17.20 -0.73
N GLN A 74 -12.98 17.63 -1.91
CA GLN A 74 -14.24 18.38 -2.03
C GLN A 74 -15.41 17.55 -1.54
N LEU A 75 -15.50 16.29 -1.96
CA LEU A 75 -16.57 15.38 -1.52
C LEU A 75 -16.55 15.13 -0.01
N LEU A 76 -15.37 15.09 0.63
CA LEU A 76 -15.27 14.97 2.09
C LEU A 76 -15.79 16.21 2.82
N ARG A 77 -15.64 17.40 2.20
CA ARG A 77 -16.10 18.68 2.77
C ARG A 77 -17.58 18.93 2.53
N GLU A 78 -18.14 18.38 1.46
CA GLU A 78 -19.56 18.47 1.15
C GLU A 78 -20.36 17.69 2.21
N THR A 79 -20.97 18.42 3.13
CA THR A 79 -22.00 17.87 4.01
C THR A 79 -23.19 17.44 3.15
N PRO A 80 -23.89 16.34 3.49
CA PRO A 80 -25.09 15.93 2.77
C PRO A 80 -26.20 16.94 3.04
N VAL A 81 -26.17 18.07 2.34
CA VAL A 81 -27.32 18.95 2.20
C VAL A 81 -28.39 18.11 1.50
N ARG A 82 -29.62 18.20 2.00
CA ARG A 82 -30.83 17.40 1.74
C ARG A 82 -31.17 17.08 0.27
N GLU A 83 -30.43 17.59 -0.70
CA GLU A 83 -30.61 17.42 -2.14
C GLU A 83 -29.27 17.07 -2.81
N SER A 84 -28.73 15.88 -2.54
CA SER A 84 -27.61 15.37 -3.32
C SER A 84 -28.06 15.14 -4.77
N LYS A 85 -27.64 16.01 -5.69
CA LYS A 85 -28.02 15.95 -7.11
C LYS A 85 -27.46 14.72 -7.84
N SER A 86 -26.46 14.04 -7.28
CA SER A 86 -25.88 12.83 -7.85
C SER A 86 -25.86 11.66 -6.86
N LEU A 87 -26.09 10.44 -7.35
CA LEU A 87 -25.95 9.21 -6.55
C LEU A 87 -24.51 9.04 -6.03
N TRP A 88 -23.52 9.56 -6.74
CA TRP A 88 -22.11 9.52 -6.37
C TRP A 88 -21.82 10.40 -5.14
N THR A 89 -22.35 11.61 -5.09
CA THR A 89 -22.18 12.52 -3.94
C THR A 89 -22.85 11.94 -2.68
N ALA A 90 -24.05 11.36 -2.82
CA ALA A 90 -24.74 10.68 -1.72
C ALA A 90 -23.97 9.46 -1.22
N ALA A 91 -23.46 8.64 -2.15
CA ALA A 91 -22.61 7.51 -1.81
C ALA A 91 -21.34 7.95 -1.09
N THR A 92 -20.73 9.08 -1.49
CA THR A 92 -19.48 9.59 -0.91
C THR A 92 -19.65 10.13 0.50
N ALA A 93 -20.75 10.85 0.79
CA ALA A 93 -21.05 11.33 2.14
C ALA A 93 -21.26 10.16 3.13
N ALA A 94 -21.95 9.10 2.70
CA ALA A 94 -22.09 7.86 3.47
C ALA A 94 -20.78 7.07 3.59
N ALA A 95 -19.79 7.39 2.76
CA ALA A 95 -18.53 6.69 2.65
C ALA A 95 -17.42 7.29 3.51
N ALA A 96 -17.46 8.58 3.84
CA ALA A 96 -16.48 9.19 4.74
C ALA A 96 -16.41 8.46 6.10
N SER A 97 -17.54 7.92 6.57
CA SER A 97 -17.60 7.07 7.77
C SER A 97 -17.23 5.61 7.51
N ARG A 98 -17.04 5.19 6.26
CA ARG A 98 -16.73 3.81 5.87
C ARG A 98 -15.32 3.62 5.33
N SER A 99 -14.62 4.70 4.95
CA SER A 99 -13.24 4.62 4.46
C SER A 99 -12.33 4.01 5.52
N ARG A 100 -11.68 2.91 5.15
CA ARG A 100 -10.76 2.12 5.98
C ARG A 100 -9.33 2.20 5.49
N SER A 101 -9.17 2.32 4.17
CA SER A 101 -7.87 2.45 3.52
C SER A 101 -7.85 3.56 2.49
N LEU A 102 -6.67 4.17 2.34
CA LEU A 102 -6.39 5.20 1.37
C LEU A 102 -5.06 4.88 0.68
N THR A 103 -5.07 4.82 -0.65
CA THR A 103 -3.90 4.53 -1.47
C THR A 103 -3.64 5.71 -2.41
N PHE A 104 -2.41 6.19 -2.43
CA PHE A 104 -1.95 7.21 -3.37
C PHE A 104 -0.98 6.59 -4.37
N HIS A 105 -1.21 6.82 -5.65
CA HIS A 105 -0.25 6.47 -6.69
C HIS A 105 0.50 7.71 -7.16
N ILE A 106 1.83 7.73 -6.98
CA ILE A 106 2.70 8.85 -7.32
C ILE A 106 3.64 8.41 -8.44
N HIS A 107 3.39 8.89 -9.65
CA HIS A 107 4.17 8.55 -10.84
C HIS A 107 5.25 9.60 -11.15
N GLY A 108 6.43 9.12 -11.53
CA GLY A 108 7.56 9.92 -12.02
C GLY A 108 7.41 10.32 -13.47
N ASP A 109 6.88 11.52 -13.73
CA ASP A 109 6.73 12.09 -15.08
C ASP A 109 8.04 12.64 -15.69
N SER A 110 9.20 12.09 -15.34
CA SER A 110 10.48 12.62 -15.84
C SER A 110 10.62 12.30 -17.34
N THR A 111 10.71 13.34 -18.17
CA THR A 111 10.94 13.19 -19.62
C THR A 111 12.41 13.00 -19.96
N LEU A 112 13.31 13.36 -19.04
CA LEU A 112 14.76 13.36 -19.24
C LEU A 112 15.44 12.10 -18.67
N PHE A 113 14.84 11.52 -17.63
CA PHE A 113 15.39 10.36 -16.93
C PHE A 113 14.30 9.32 -16.71
N PRO A 114 14.64 8.02 -16.72
CA PRO A 114 13.67 6.97 -16.44
C PRO A 114 13.09 7.01 -15.02
N VAL A 115 13.72 7.77 -14.10
CA VAL A 115 13.26 7.98 -12.72
C VAL A 115 13.32 9.46 -12.36
N GLN A 116 12.29 9.92 -11.65
CA GLN A 116 12.26 11.23 -11.01
C GLN A 116 13.00 11.17 -9.66
N ILE A 117 14.20 11.75 -9.58
CA ILE A 117 14.98 11.76 -8.33
C ILE A 117 14.52 12.89 -7.40
N TYR A 118 14.28 14.08 -7.96
CA TYR A 118 13.85 15.26 -7.20
C TYR A 118 12.90 16.10 -8.02
N ARG A 119 11.83 16.61 -7.41
CA ARG A 119 10.95 17.61 -8.02
C ARG A 119 10.34 18.49 -6.94
N ALA A 120 10.71 19.78 -6.95
CA ALA A 120 10.24 20.75 -5.96
C ALA A 120 8.71 20.80 -5.84
N THR A 121 8.00 20.60 -6.95
CA THR A 121 6.53 20.52 -6.97
C THR A 121 6.09 19.29 -7.75
N ASN A 122 5.31 18.43 -7.11
CA ASN A 122 4.62 17.33 -7.76
C ASN A 122 3.14 17.42 -7.39
N ALA A 123 2.27 17.65 -8.38
CA ALA A 123 0.85 17.86 -8.13
C ALA A 123 0.20 16.72 -7.34
N MET A 124 0.67 15.48 -7.53
CA MET A 124 0.16 14.32 -6.80
C MET A 124 0.65 14.29 -5.36
N GLY A 125 1.92 14.57 -5.12
CA GLY A 125 2.49 14.76 -3.79
C GLY A 125 1.87 15.94 -3.04
N ASP A 126 1.52 17.03 -3.72
CA ASP A 126 0.87 18.20 -3.12
C ASP A 126 -0.60 17.87 -2.77
N THR A 127 -1.27 17.10 -3.62
CA THR A 127 -2.60 16.55 -3.35
C THR A 127 -2.57 15.59 -2.18
N PHE A 128 -1.55 14.73 -2.09
CA PHE A 128 -1.32 13.83 -0.96
C PHE A 128 -1.20 14.59 0.36
N VAL A 129 -0.28 15.57 0.44
CA VAL A 129 -0.08 16.40 1.63
C VAL A 129 -1.36 17.14 2.00
N SER A 130 -2.05 17.73 1.01
CA SER A 130 -3.31 18.46 1.23
C SER A 130 -4.42 17.55 1.76
N THR A 131 -4.45 16.28 1.30
CA THR A 131 -5.43 15.29 1.76
C THR A 131 -5.15 14.91 3.20
N LEU A 132 -3.91 14.56 3.55
CA LEU A 132 -3.53 14.23 4.92
C LEU A 132 -3.79 15.40 5.89
N TYR A 133 -3.43 16.61 5.49
CA TYR A 133 -3.72 17.82 6.27
C TYR A 133 -5.23 18.01 6.48
N THR A 134 -6.04 17.79 5.46
CA THR A 134 -7.50 17.89 5.56
C THR A 134 -8.05 16.83 6.51
N ILE A 135 -7.61 15.58 6.41
CA ILE A 135 -8.04 14.48 7.28
C ILE A 135 -7.63 14.75 8.74
N ALA A 136 -6.36 15.08 8.98
CA ALA A 136 -5.82 15.33 10.32
C ALA A 136 -6.42 16.59 10.96
N GLY A 137 -6.53 17.67 10.20
CA GLY A 137 -6.96 18.98 10.70
C GLY A 137 -8.48 19.10 10.89
N LEU A 138 -9.28 18.45 10.03
CA LEU A 138 -10.74 18.54 10.08
C LEU A 138 -11.41 17.31 10.70
N GLY A 139 -10.64 16.27 11.04
CA GLY A 139 -11.17 15.06 11.67
C GLY A 139 -12.05 14.21 10.75
N PHE A 140 -11.84 14.29 9.43
CA PHE A 140 -12.53 13.42 8.49
C PHE A 140 -11.99 11.98 8.56
N LEU A 141 -12.78 11.04 8.06
CA LEU A 141 -12.41 9.62 7.94
C LEU A 141 -12.01 8.98 9.30
N PRO A 142 -12.94 8.90 10.27
CA PRO A 142 -12.63 8.38 11.61
C PRO A 142 -12.21 6.91 11.61
N ASN A 143 -12.64 6.14 10.60
CA ASN A 143 -12.33 4.71 10.47
C ASN A 143 -11.13 4.43 9.56
N LEU A 144 -10.40 5.47 9.12
CA LEU A 144 -9.21 5.31 8.28
C LEU A 144 -8.05 4.81 9.14
N HIS A 145 -7.62 3.59 8.89
CA HIS A 145 -6.53 2.95 9.64
C HIS A 145 -5.34 2.56 8.78
N ARG A 146 -5.50 2.53 7.45
CA ARG A 146 -4.45 2.12 6.50
C ARG A 146 -4.16 3.21 5.49
N LEU A 147 -2.88 3.54 5.34
CA LEU A 147 -2.37 4.41 4.28
C LEU A 147 -1.37 3.63 3.42
N SER A 148 -1.54 3.69 2.11
CA SER A 148 -0.60 3.13 1.13
C SER A 148 -0.11 4.23 0.21
N ILE A 149 1.19 4.25 -0.06
CA ILE A 149 1.82 5.14 -1.03
C ILE A 149 2.59 4.28 -2.02
N GLU A 150 2.15 4.31 -3.26
CA GLU A 150 2.73 3.58 -4.39
C GLU A 150 3.50 4.57 -5.25
N TYR A 151 4.82 4.55 -5.14
CA TYR A 151 5.72 5.31 -5.98
C TYR A 151 6.08 4.48 -7.22
N GLU A 152 5.86 5.06 -8.40
CA GLU A 152 6.31 4.49 -9.65
C GLU A 152 7.35 5.42 -10.30
N ASN A 153 8.52 4.87 -10.64
CA ASN A 153 9.61 5.63 -11.27
C ASN A 153 10.02 6.88 -10.49
N TRP A 154 10.02 6.79 -9.16
CA TRP A 154 10.33 7.90 -8.26
C TRP A 154 11.44 7.52 -7.28
N GLY A 155 12.33 8.46 -6.95
CA GLY A 155 13.41 8.27 -5.98
C GLY A 155 12.91 8.16 -4.54
N PHE A 156 13.74 7.62 -3.64
CA PHE A 156 13.32 7.39 -2.25
C PHE A 156 13.22 8.67 -1.41
N ASP A 157 13.83 9.77 -1.87
CA ASP A 157 14.02 10.98 -1.06
C ASP A 157 12.77 11.85 -0.92
N ASP A 158 11.77 11.69 -1.80
CA ASP A 158 10.58 12.57 -1.84
C ASP A 158 9.84 12.67 -0.52
N LEU A 159 9.71 11.55 0.18
CA LEU A 159 9.03 11.47 1.47
C LEU A 159 9.67 12.40 2.50
N PHE A 160 11.00 12.50 2.47
CA PHE A 160 11.81 13.25 3.42
C PHE A 160 12.02 14.70 2.98
N ASP A 161 12.43 14.91 1.73
CA ASP A 161 12.77 16.22 1.18
C ASP A 161 11.56 17.18 1.18
N HIS A 162 10.38 16.64 0.88
CA HIS A 162 9.14 17.42 0.81
C HIS A 162 8.29 17.30 2.08
N TYR A 163 8.82 16.70 3.16
CA TYR A 163 8.13 16.54 4.44
C TYR A 163 6.70 15.99 4.27
N ARG A 164 6.52 15.02 3.36
CA ARG A 164 5.20 14.58 2.89
C ARG A 164 4.29 14.05 4.01
N LEU A 165 4.89 13.59 5.11
CA LEU A 165 4.21 13.02 6.28
C LEU A 165 4.10 13.99 7.47
N ILE A 166 4.38 15.29 7.31
CA ILE A 166 4.40 16.23 8.44
C ILE A 166 3.03 16.38 9.14
N ALA A 167 1.94 16.30 8.38
CA ALA A 167 0.57 16.42 8.88
C ALA A 167 -0.13 15.05 8.90
N PHE A 168 0.46 14.09 9.63
CA PHE A 168 -0.03 12.71 9.63
C PHE A 168 -1.25 12.49 10.53
N PRO A 169 -2.36 11.93 10.01
CA PRO A 169 -3.54 11.57 10.82
C PRO A 169 -3.24 10.47 11.84
N GLN A 170 -3.55 10.73 13.12
CA GLN A 170 -3.21 9.81 14.23
C GLN A 170 -4.06 8.53 14.26
N GLN A 171 -5.19 8.49 13.56
CA GLN A 171 -6.03 7.29 13.45
C GLN A 171 -5.42 6.20 12.56
N ILE A 172 -4.43 6.56 11.72
CA ILE A 172 -3.75 5.62 10.83
C ILE A 172 -2.73 4.83 11.63
N THR A 173 -2.83 3.50 11.55
CA THR A 173 -1.97 2.53 12.27
C THR A 173 -1.13 1.67 11.33
N HIS A 174 -1.52 1.58 10.06
CA HIS A 174 -0.84 0.79 9.03
C HIS A 174 -0.31 1.71 7.93
N LEU A 175 1.00 1.64 7.68
CA LEU A 175 1.66 2.37 6.60
C LEU A 175 2.26 1.37 5.61
N ASN A 176 1.89 1.48 4.34
CA ASN A 176 2.46 0.73 3.24
C ASN A 176 3.20 1.68 2.28
N LEU A 177 4.47 1.43 1.99
CA LEU A 177 5.25 2.15 0.99
C LEU A 177 5.76 1.15 -0.05
N LYS A 178 5.35 1.34 -1.30
CA LYS A 178 5.75 0.48 -2.41
C LYS A 178 6.46 1.31 -3.46
N TYR A 179 7.66 0.89 -3.84
CA TYR A 179 8.42 1.50 -4.94
C TYR A 179 8.53 0.51 -6.09
N SER A 180 8.00 0.89 -7.25
CA SER A 180 8.10 0.15 -8.51
C SER A 180 8.89 0.94 -9.54
N TYR A 181 9.65 0.21 -10.36
CA TYR A 181 10.47 0.80 -11.42
C TYR A 181 10.21 0.09 -12.75
N ASN A 182 9.97 0.90 -13.77
CA ASN A 182 9.48 0.64 -15.11
C ASN A 182 9.62 -0.82 -15.59
N ALA A 183 8.50 -1.54 -15.63
CA ALA A 183 8.43 -2.92 -16.15
C ALA A 183 8.64 -3.01 -17.67
N LYS A 184 8.51 -1.88 -18.40
CA LYS A 184 8.60 -1.84 -19.87
C LYS A 184 10.02 -2.11 -20.40
N PHE A 185 11.05 -1.88 -19.59
CA PHE A 185 12.45 -2.19 -19.92
C PHE A 185 13.13 -2.89 -18.72
N PRO A 186 12.94 -4.21 -18.56
CA PRO A 186 13.36 -4.94 -17.37
C PRO A 186 14.87 -4.84 -17.08
N SER A 187 15.70 -4.79 -18.11
CA SER A 187 17.17 -4.67 -17.99
C SER A 187 17.61 -3.29 -17.46
N LEU A 188 16.90 -2.23 -17.84
CA LEU A 188 17.13 -0.88 -17.31
C LEU A 188 16.55 -0.76 -15.90
N SER A 189 15.44 -1.45 -15.60
CA SER A 189 14.81 -1.43 -14.28
C SER A 189 15.69 -2.02 -13.18
N LEU A 190 16.34 -3.17 -13.44
CA LEU A 190 17.25 -3.81 -12.48
C LEU A 190 18.46 -2.91 -12.16
N SER A 191 19.18 -2.44 -13.19
CA SER A 191 20.36 -1.60 -13.01
C SER A 191 20.03 -0.25 -12.37
N LEU A 192 18.87 0.33 -12.69
CA LEU A 192 18.41 1.57 -12.08
C LEU A 192 18.00 1.39 -10.62
N LYS A 193 17.29 0.29 -10.30
CA LYS A 193 16.92 -0.03 -8.92
C LYS A 193 18.16 -0.27 -8.06
N GLU A 194 19.17 -0.97 -8.57
CA GLU A 194 20.46 -1.18 -7.90
C GLU A 194 21.21 0.15 -7.72
N TYR A 195 21.26 0.98 -8.76
CA TYR A 195 21.87 2.31 -8.68
C TYR A 195 21.22 3.18 -7.60
N LEU A 196 19.89 3.28 -7.59
CA LEU A 196 19.14 4.08 -6.61
C LEU A 196 19.30 3.55 -5.18
N ARG A 197 19.39 2.22 -5.02
CA ARG A 197 19.69 1.62 -3.71
C ARG A 197 21.10 1.98 -3.25
N GLY A 198 22.08 1.92 -4.14
CA GLY A 198 23.47 2.26 -3.84
C GLY A 198 23.70 3.77 -3.62
N SER A 199 22.86 4.62 -4.21
CA SER A 199 22.95 6.08 -4.06
C SER A 199 22.10 6.65 -2.92
N TYR A 200 21.27 5.83 -2.27
CA TYR A 200 20.42 6.30 -1.19
C TYR A 200 21.25 6.84 -0.01
N VAL A 201 21.03 8.10 0.32
CA VAL A 201 21.67 8.76 1.46
C VAL A 201 20.72 8.71 2.65
N ARG A 202 21.29 8.38 3.82
CA ARG A 202 20.55 8.29 5.08
C ARG A 202 19.90 9.62 5.45
N HIS A 203 18.62 9.58 5.77
CA HIS A 203 17.85 10.75 6.19
C HIS A 203 17.60 10.77 7.69
N ARG A 204 17.89 11.90 8.34
CA ARG A 204 17.47 12.14 9.73
C ARG A 204 16.35 13.16 9.74
N CYS A 205 15.11 12.70 9.58
CA CYS A 205 13.95 13.58 9.73
C CYS A 205 13.55 13.66 11.21
N SER A 206 14.06 14.67 11.93
CA SER A 206 13.72 14.90 13.34
C SER A 206 12.34 15.53 13.55
N LYS A 207 11.75 16.08 12.48
CA LYS A 207 10.53 16.89 12.53
C LYS A 207 9.24 16.07 12.40
N CYS A 208 9.32 14.82 11.98
CA CYS A 208 8.17 13.94 11.81
C CYS A 208 8.31 12.73 12.72
N ARG A 209 7.30 12.45 13.54
CA ARG A 209 7.20 11.22 14.33
C ARG A 209 5.80 10.64 14.21
N LEU A 210 5.74 9.39 13.79
CA LEU A 210 4.52 8.67 13.47
C LEU A 210 4.20 7.68 14.60
N HIS A 211 3.83 8.23 15.77
CA HIS A 211 3.60 7.43 16.98
C HIS A 211 2.39 6.50 16.90
N SER A 212 1.45 6.76 15.99
CA SER A 212 0.26 5.93 15.79
C SER A 212 0.55 4.65 14.99
N ILE A 213 1.65 4.62 14.23
CA ILE A 213 1.96 3.49 13.36
C ILE A 213 2.39 2.28 14.18
N ARG A 214 1.76 1.14 13.89
CA ARG A 214 2.01 -0.18 14.48
C ARG A 214 2.46 -1.20 13.45
N SER A 215 2.00 -1.07 12.21
CA SER A 215 2.34 -1.98 11.13
C SER A 215 2.90 -1.23 9.94
N ILE A 216 4.04 -1.69 9.44
CA ILE A 216 4.76 -1.09 8.32
C ILE A 216 4.99 -2.16 7.27
N SER A 217 4.63 -1.88 6.02
CA SER A 217 5.00 -2.69 4.86
C SER A 217 5.84 -1.87 3.89
N LEU A 218 7.01 -2.38 3.53
CA LEU A 218 7.97 -1.71 2.66
C LEU A 218 8.39 -2.64 1.53
N ASP A 219 8.12 -2.23 0.30
CA ASP A 219 8.49 -2.97 -0.91
C ASP A 219 9.31 -2.10 -1.88
N GLY A 220 10.28 -2.73 -2.54
CA GLY A 220 11.14 -2.07 -3.53
C GLY A 220 12.24 -1.17 -2.97
N VAL A 221 12.36 -1.02 -1.65
CA VAL A 221 13.29 -0.09 -0.98
C VAL A 221 14.65 -0.72 -0.62
N PRO A 222 15.70 0.07 -0.33
CA PRO A 222 16.94 -0.39 0.33
C PRO A 222 16.79 -0.53 1.86
N VAL A 223 17.69 -1.28 2.51
CA VAL A 223 17.65 -1.49 3.97
C VAL A 223 17.85 -0.20 4.77
N GLU A 224 18.63 0.72 4.23
CA GLU A 224 18.87 2.02 4.81
C GLU A 224 17.57 2.82 4.89
N PHE A 225 16.72 2.75 3.86
CA PHE A 225 15.42 3.39 3.87
C PHE A 225 14.52 2.77 4.94
N VAL A 226 14.51 1.43 5.08
CA VAL A 226 13.76 0.73 6.14
C VAL A 226 14.14 1.25 7.51
N ARG A 227 15.44 1.39 7.80
CA ARG A 227 15.92 1.90 9.10
C ARG A 227 15.57 3.37 9.31
N ASP A 228 15.49 4.19 8.26
CA ASP A 228 15.03 5.59 8.38
C ASP A 228 13.52 5.67 8.66
N ILE A 229 12.70 4.84 8.01
CA ILE A 229 11.26 4.74 8.28
C ILE A 229 10.98 4.22 9.70
N LEU A 230 11.71 3.20 10.17
CA LEU A 230 11.59 2.73 11.56
C LEU A 230 11.95 3.84 12.56
N GLY A 231 12.90 4.71 12.22
CA GLY A 231 13.23 5.88 13.03
C GLY A 231 12.10 6.91 13.12
N LEU A 232 11.24 6.99 12.09
CA LEU A 232 10.02 7.82 12.11
C LEU A 232 8.90 7.18 12.92
N CYS A 233 8.85 5.85 12.99
CA CYS A 233 7.75 5.07 13.55
C CYS A 233 8.19 4.28 14.80
N PRO A 234 8.38 4.95 15.96
CA PRO A 234 9.00 4.35 17.13
C PRO A 234 8.19 3.20 17.76
N ASN A 235 6.87 3.14 17.50
CA ASN A 235 5.96 2.16 18.08
C ASN A 235 5.61 1.02 17.09
N THR A 236 6.46 0.78 16.09
CA THR A 236 6.23 -0.28 15.12
C THR A 236 6.31 -1.64 15.80
N GLU A 237 5.26 -2.43 15.65
CA GLU A 237 5.10 -3.78 16.20
C GLU A 237 5.37 -4.84 15.11
N THR A 238 4.88 -4.57 13.90
CA THR A 238 5.01 -5.46 12.74
C THR A 238 5.72 -4.76 11.60
N LEU A 239 6.83 -5.34 11.14
CA LEU A 239 7.58 -4.90 9.97
C LEU A 239 7.46 -5.93 8.87
N GLU A 240 6.98 -5.53 7.71
CA GLU A 240 6.88 -6.36 6.53
C GLU A 240 7.81 -5.83 5.44
N VAL A 241 8.67 -6.71 4.93
CA VAL A 241 9.67 -6.36 3.92
C VAL A 241 9.80 -7.46 2.87
N SER A 242 10.28 -7.08 1.68
CA SER A 242 10.63 -8.04 0.62
C SER A 242 11.75 -9.00 1.07
N THR A 243 11.63 -10.27 0.66
CA THR A 243 12.69 -11.28 0.81
C THR A 243 14.01 -10.88 0.16
N THR A 244 13.99 -9.96 -0.83
CA THR A 244 15.23 -9.44 -1.43
C THR A 244 16.09 -8.65 -0.46
N LEU A 245 15.52 -8.17 0.65
CA LEU A 245 16.26 -7.49 1.72
C LEU A 245 16.82 -8.43 2.77
N ALA A 246 16.58 -9.75 2.65
CA ALA A 246 17.01 -10.76 3.61
C ALA A 246 18.49 -10.66 3.96
N GLU A 247 19.36 -10.57 2.96
CA GLU A 247 20.82 -10.50 3.12
C GLU A 247 21.28 -9.29 3.93
N SER A 248 20.47 -8.23 3.95
CA SER A 248 20.78 -6.99 4.63
C SER A 248 20.05 -6.83 5.96
N LEU A 249 19.21 -7.78 6.39
CA LEU A 249 18.44 -7.66 7.63
C LEU A 249 19.34 -7.48 8.86
N GLU A 250 20.54 -8.07 8.86
CA GLU A 250 21.54 -7.86 9.92
C GLU A 250 21.89 -6.37 10.11
N ARG A 251 21.79 -5.56 9.05
CA ARG A 251 22.07 -4.12 9.07
C ARG A 251 20.95 -3.29 9.69
N LEU A 252 19.79 -3.90 9.95
CA LEU A 252 18.71 -3.29 10.73
C LEU A 252 18.98 -3.33 12.24
N HIS A 253 20.03 -4.03 12.68
CA HIS A 253 20.37 -4.10 14.10
C HIS A 253 20.95 -2.77 14.63
N PRO A 254 20.57 -2.34 15.85
CA PRO A 254 19.47 -2.87 16.66
C PRO A 254 18.10 -2.43 16.12
N LEU A 255 17.16 -3.38 16.06
CA LEU A 255 15.74 -3.07 15.81
C LEU A 255 15.14 -2.40 17.05
N SER A 256 14.09 -1.59 16.87
CA SER A 256 13.31 -1.06 17.99
C SER A 256 12.78 -2.21 18.85
N GLU A 257 12.82 -2.06 20.18
CA GLU A 257 12.30 -3.04 21.14
C GLU A 257 10.81 -3.37 20.92
N THR A 258 10.08 -2.47 20.25
CA THR A 258 8.67 -2.64 19.92
C THR A 258 8.44 -3.62 18.77
N VAL A 259 9.43 -3.81 17.88
CA VAL A 259 9.28 -4.67 16.70
C VAL A 259 9.41 -6.12 17.14
N HIS A 260 8.27 -6.79 17.27
CA HIS A 260 8.20 -8.19 17.66
C HIS A 260 7.74 -9.10 16.52
N THR A 261 7.30 -8.56 15.38
CA THR A 261 6.94 -9.36 14.20
C THR A 261 7.66 -8.86 12.95
N ILE A 262 8.38 -9.75 12.25
CA ILE A 262 8.89 -9.47 10.90
C ILE A 262 8.24 -10.42 9.90
N VAL A 263 7.62 -9.85 8.87
CA VAL A 263 7.00 -10.59 7.78
C VAL A 263 7.88 -10.44 6.53
N LEU A 264 8.34 -11.56 5.99
CA LEU A 264 9.16 -11.60 4.78
C LEU A 264 8.28 -12.03 3.60
N ARG A 265 7.96 -11.05 2.74
CA ARG A 265 7.14 -11.26 1.54
C ARG A 265 8.00 -11.62 0.35
N ASN A 266 7.62 -12.70 -0.34
CA ASN A 266 8.28 -13.03 -1.60
C ASN A 266 7.77 -12.11 -2.70
N THR A 267 8.68 -11.41 -3.38
CA THR A 267 8.32 -10.60 -4.56
C THR A 267 7.94 -11.51 -5.73
N GLU A 268 6.85 -11.19 -6.41
CA GLU A 268 6.41 -11.92 -7.60
C GLU A 268 7.54 -11.96 -8.65
N GLY A 269 7.85 -13.16 -9.16
CA GLY A 269 8.90 -13.37 -10.15
C GLY A 269 10.29 -13.70 -9.61
N ALA A 270 10.55 -13.59 -8.30
CA ALA A 270 11.82 -14.04 -7.73
C ALA A 270 11.87 -15.58 -7.69
N THR A 271 12.73 -16.18 -8.52
CA THR A 271 13.08 -17.60 -8.43
C THR A 271 13.84 -17.82 -7.12
N ARG A 272 13.22 -18.52 -6.16
CA ARG A 272 13.92 -18.97 -4.95
C ARG A 272 14.90 -20.06 -5.35
N ASP A 273 16.18 -19.79 -5.12
CA ASP A 273 17.23 -20.82 -5.13
C ASP A 273 17.58 -21.21 -3.69
N ALA A 274 18.13 -22.41 -3.50
CA ALA A 274 18.60 -22.92 -2.20
C ALA A 274 19.59 -21.96 -1.51
N GLN A 275 20.27 -21.13 -2.29
CA GLN A 275 21.10 -20.04 -1.79
C GLN A 275 20.29 -18.99 -1.02
N LEU A 276 19.16 -18.51 -1.56
CA LEU A 276 18.33 -17.49 -0.90
C LEU A 276 17.74 -18.01 0.41
N ASP A 277 17.28 -19.26 0.43
CA ASP A 277 16.75 -19.88 1.64
C ASP A 277 17.84 -20.09 2.71
N SER A 278 19.08 -20.42 2.31
CA SER A 278 20.21 -20.49 3.23
C SER A 278 20.64 -19.12 3.76
N MET A 279 20.56 -18.07 2.94
CA MET A 279 20.86 -16.69 3.33
C MET A 279 19.81 -16.13 4.29
N LEU A 280 18.53 -16.40 4.01
CA LEU A 280 17.41 -16.12 4.91
C LEU A 280 17.64 -16.79 6.27
N ALA A 281 17.96 -18.08 6.29
CA ALA A 281 18.25 -18.82 7.52
C ALA A 281 19.37 -18.18 8.35
N LYS A 282 20.47 -17.79 7.69
CA LYS A 282 21.61 -17.12 8.36
C LYS A 282 21.22 -15.74 8.90
N SER A 283 20.49 -14.95 8.14
CA SER A 283 20.09 -13.61 8.53
C SER A 283 19.11 -13.63 9.69
N ILE A 284 18.15 -14.57 9.68
CA ILE A 284 17.23 -14.85 10.78
C ILE A 284 18.00 -15.24 12.05
N LEU A 285 19.01 -16.10 11.89
CA LEU A 285 19.90 -16.55 12.97
C LEU A 285 20.70 -15.41 13.62
N GLN A 286 21.23 -14.50 12.79
CA GLN A 286 21.96 -13.33 13.28
C GLN A 286 21.04 -12.30 13.92
N CYS A 287 19.78 -12.26 13.50
CA CYS A 287 18.74 -11.41 14.06
C CYS A 287 17.98 -12.07 15.22
N CYS A 288 18.48 -13.16 15.83
CA CYS A 288 17.77 -13.89 16.91
C CYS A 288 17.57 -13.01 18.16
N PHE A 289 16.47 -12.26 18.19
CA PHE A 289 15.93 -11.67 19.40
C PHE A 289 15.09 -12.71 20.15
N PRO A 290 15.15 -12.78 21.50
CA PRO A 290 14.41 -13.78 22.28
C PRO A 290 12.89 -13.78 22.03
N SER A 291 12.31 -12.67 21.58
CA SER A 291 10.87 -12.42 21.45
C SER A 291 10.39 -12.10 20.02
N LEU A 292 11.27 -12.17 19.00
CA LEU A 292 10.91 -11.76 17.64
C LEU A 292 10.25 -12.91 16.86
N ARG A 293 8.97 -12.77 16.54
CA ARG A 293 8.22 -13.63 15.62
C ARG A 293 8.58 -13.33 14.18
N ILE A 294 9.13 -14.31 13.46
CA ILE A 294 9.37 -14.18 12.02
C ILE A 294 8.32 -14.98 11.25
N VAL A 295 7.68 -14.32 10.29
CA VAL A 295 6.64 -14.87 9.42
C VAL A 295 7.12 -14.87 7.98
N MET A 296 7.00 -16.00 7.29
CA MET A 296 7.34 -16.11 5.87
C MET A 296 6.10 -16.54 5.09
N GLU A 297 5.78 -15.84 4.00
CA GLU A 297 4.50 -15.99 3.27
C GLU A 297 4.50 -17.11 2.19
N ARG A 298 5.55 -17.92 2.05
CA ARG A 298 5.62 -19.07 1.12
C ARG A 298 6.50 -20.20 1.64
N ASP A 299 6.18 -21.43 1.21
CA ASP A 299 6.95 -22.65 1.53
C ASP A 299 8.44 -22.44 1.24
N MET A 300 9.26 -22.52 2.31
CA MET A 300 10.70 -22.68 2.19
C MET A 300 11.04 -24.10 1.78
N ASP A 301 12.21 -24.30 1.15
CA ASP A 301 12.73 -25.64 0.93
C ASP A 301 12.83 -26.43 2.25
N ARG A 302 12.52 -27.74 2.20
CA ARG A 302 12.55 -28.65 3.34
C ARG A 302 13.94 -28.70 3.99
N GLN A 303 15.03 -28.56 3.22
CA GLN A 303 16.38 -28.51 3.79
C GLN A 303 16.63 -27.22 4.58
N ALA A 304 16.17 -26.08 4.07
CA ALA A 304 16.26 -24.81 4.79
C ALA A 304 15.37 -24.79 6.04
N CYS A 305 14.16 -25.35 5.96
CA CYS A 305 13.29 -25.60 7.10
C CYS A 305 13.96 -26.47 8.16
N LYS A 306 14.75 -27.49 7.77
CA LYS A 306 15.50 -28.32 8.73
C LYS A 306 16.64 -27.56 9.39
N ARG A 307 17.38 -26.74 8.64
CA ARG A 307 18.46 -25.88 9.18
C ARG A 307 17.93 -24.88 10.20
N ILE A 308 16.77 -24.27 9.90
CA ILE A 308 16.12 -23.31 10.78
C ILE A 308 15.36 -24.02 11.92
N GLY A 309 14.75 -25.17 11.63
CA GLY A 309 13.98 -25.98 12.59
C GLY A 309 14.82 -26.53 13.74
N GLY A 310 16.14 -26.67 13.57
CA GLY A 310 17.07 -26.96 14.67
C GLY A 310 17.09 -25.87 15.76
N LEU A 311 16.61 -24.66 15.45
CA LEU A 311 16.49 -23.51 16.36
C LEU A 311 15.06 -23.27 16.85
N SER A 312 14.09 -24.05 16.35
CA SER A 312 12.67 -23.97 16.71
C SER A 312 12.38 -24.33 18.17
N TYR A 313 13.39 -24.67 18.97
CA TYR A 313 13.23 -24.80 20.42
C TYR A 313 13.07 -23.44 21.13
N SER A 314 13.36 -22.31 20.47
CA SER A 314 12.85 -20.99 20.87
C SER A 314 11.56 -20.68 20.10
N HIS A 315 10.49 -20.31 20.80
CA HIS A 315 9.10 -20.16 20.31
C HIS A 315 8.84 -19.03 19.28
N SER A 316 9.79 -18.70 18.39
CA SER A 316 9.86 -17.39 17.73
C SER A 316 9.80 -17.43 16.19
N LEU A 317 9.53 -18.58 15.55
CA LEU A 317 9.41 -18.68 14.09
C LEU A 317 8.12 -19.36 13.65
N GLU A 318 7.37 -18.70 12.77
CA GLU A 318 6.15 -19.25 12.19
C GLU A 318 6.20 -19.18 10.67
N ILE A 319 6.19 -20.33 10.01
CA ILE A 319 6.14 -20.40 8.54
C ILE A 319 4.67 -20.49 8.14
N LEU A 320 4.11 -19.39 7.63
CA LEU A 320 2.74 -19.38 7.13
C LEU A 320 2.72 -19.92 5.70
N ARG A 321 1.99 -21.02 5.50
CA ARG A 321 1.67 -21.46 4.14
C ARG A 321 0.66 -20.49 3.54
N PRO A 322 0.85 -20.00 2.30
CA PRO A 322 -0.13 -19.15 1.65
C PRO A 322 -1.45 -19.94 1.58
N ARG A 323 -2.55 -19.28 1.98
CA ARG A 323 -3.88 -19.85 1.74
C ARG A 323 -3.98 -20.12 0.26
N ALA A 324 -4.25 -21.38 -0.11
CA ALA A 324 -4.56 -21.71 -1.49
C ALA A 324 -5.73 -20.81 -1.91
N VAL A 325 -5.47 -19.87 -2.81
CA VAL A 325 -6.54 -19.25 -3.59
C VAL A 325 -7.17 -20.41 -4.33
N GLN A 326 -8.33 -20.87 -3.86
CA GLN A 326 -9.14 -21.82 -4.62
C GLN A 326 -9.47 -21.11 -5.93
N LYS A 327 -8.72 -21.44 -6.98
CA LYS A 327 -9.14 -21.15 -8.35
C LYS A 327 -10.44 -21.94 -8.54
N LEU A 328 -11.57 -21.25 -8.43
CA LEU A 328 -12.86 -21.73 -8.89
C LEU A 328 -13.04 -21.36 -10.35
#